data_AF-A0Z7I1-F1
#
_entry.id   AF-A0Z7I1-F1
#
_cell.length_a   1.000
_cell.length_b   1.000
_cell.length_c   1.000
_cell.angle_alpha   90.00
_cell.angle_beta   90.00
_cell.angle_gamma   90.00
#
_symmetry.space_group_name_H-M   'P 1'
#
loop_
_entity.id
_entity.type
_entity.pdbx_description
1 polymer ?
#
loop_
_entity_poly.entity_id
_entity_poly.type
_entity_poly.pdbx_seq_one_letter_code
_entity_poly.pdbx_strand_id
1 'polypeptide(L)' 'MGKRADLVILDNSLFELTAHEISDATVVETIFAGETVYKNDVH' A
#
# COMPACT_ATOMS: atom_id res chain seq x y z
N MET A 1 -12.48 6.25 -18.71
CA MET A 1 -11.11 6.08 -18.19
C MET A 1 -10.57 7.47 -17.87
N GLY A 2 -10.37 7.83 -16.61
CA GLY A 2 -10.05 9.23 -16.26
C GLY A 2 -9.93 9.58 -14.77
N LYS A 3 -9.54 8.63 -13.91
CA LYS A 3 -9.14 8.96 -12.53
C LYS A 3 -7.63 8.80 -12.42
N ARG A 4 -6.96 9.80 -11.86
CA ARG A 4 -5.58 9.65 -11.35
C ARG A 4 -5.60 8.46 -10.40
N ALA A 5 -4.75 7.47 -10.68
CA ALA A 5 -4.70 6.25 -9.90
C ALA A 5 -3.84 6.53 -8.67
N ASP A 6 -4.51 6.63 -7.53
CA ASP A 6 -3.88 6.69 -6.23
C ASP A 6 -4.09 5.32 -5.58
N LEU A 7 -2.99 4.61 -5.29
CA LEU A 7 -3.00 3.24 -4.78
C LEU A 7 -1.89 3.08 -3.73
N VAL A 8 -2.22 2.40 -2.64
CA VAL A 8 -1.26 1.95 -1.63
C VAL A 8 -1.30 0.43 -1.59
N ILE A 9 -0.13 -0.20 -1.66
CA ILE A 9 0.05 -1.65 -1.59
C ILE A 9 0.62 -1.99 -0.22
N LEU A 10 -0.01 -2.93 0.46
CA LEU A 10 0.41 -3.44 1.77
C LEU A 10 0.99 -4.85 1.62
N ASP A 11 1.85 -5.23 2.55
CA ASP A 11 2.41 -6.59 2.64
C ASP A 11 1.38 -7.63 3.12
N ASN A 12 0.33 -7.18 3.80
CA ASN A 12 -0.74 -8.01 4.34
C ASN A 12 -2.13 -7.55 3.88
N SER A 13 -3.06 -8.50 3.80
CA SER A 13 -4.47 -8.22 3.53
C SER A 13 -5.16 -7.67 4.77
N LEU A 14 -5.77 -6.48 4.68
CA LEU A 14 -6.53 -5.89 5.79
C LEU A 14 -7.75 -6.72 6.22
N PHE A 15 -8.24 -7.62 5.36
CA PHE A 15 -9.36 -8.50 5.69
C PHE A 15 -8.96 -9.68 6.58
N GLU A 16 -7.66 -9.95 6.67
CA GLU A 16 -7.08 -11.05 7.44
C GLU A 16 -6.49 -10.55 8.76
N LEU A 17 -6.31 -9.24 8.91
CA LEU A 17 -5.79 -8.59 10.11
C LEU A 17 -6.91 -8.20 11.06
N THR A 18 -6.67 -8.37 12.35
CA THR A 18 -7.49 -7.74 13.38
C THR A 18 -7.16 -6.24 13.47
N ALA A 19 -8.05 -5.46 14.09
CA ALA A 19 -7.91 -4.00 14.15
C ALA A 19 -6.58 -3.51 14.77
N HIS A 20 -5.98 -4.27 15.69
CA HIS A 20 -4.70 -3.90 16.31
C HIS A 20 -3.50 -4.26 15.42
N GLU A 21 -3.62 -5.26 14.56
CA GLU A 21 -2.55 -5.67 13.64
C GLU A 21 -2.49 -4.77 12.39
N ILE A 22 -3.56 -4.03 12.09
CA ILE A 22 -3.59 -3.09 10.95
C ILE A 22 -2.47 -2.04 11.05
N SER A 23 -2.13 -1.57 12.25
CA SER A 23 -1.04 -0.60 12.44
C SER A 23 0.35 -1.19 12.19
N ASP A 24 0.47 -2.52 12.20
CA ASP A 24 1.74 -3.22 12.01
C ASP A 24 1.95 -3.62 10.55
N ALA A 25 0.92 -3.50 9.70
CA ALA A 25 1.03 -3.74 8.26
C ALA A 25 2.00 -2.75 7.60
N THR A 26 2.87 -3.26 6.74
CA THR A 26 3.90 -2.45 6.08
C THR A 26 3.42 -1.99 4.70
N VAL A 27 3.58 -0.70 4.42
CA VAL A 27 3.42 -0.19 3.06
C VAL A 27 4.59 -0.67 2.20
N VAL A 28 4.28 -1.42 1.15
CA VAL A 28 5.25 -1.94 0.18
C VAL A 28 5.46 -0.95 -0.95
N GLU A 29 4.39 -0.33 -1.45
CA GLU A 29 4.45 0.60 -2.56
C GLU A 29 3.34 1.65 -2.46
N THR A 30 3.64 2.88 -2.88
CA THR A 30 2.64 3.94 -3.07
C THR A 30 2.74 4.48 -4.48
N ILE A 31 1.62 4.43 -5.19
CA ILE A 31 1.43 5.01 -6.52
C ILE A 31 0.53 6.22 -6.35
N PHE A 32 1.02 7.39 -6.77
CA PHE A 32 0.27 8.63 -6.76
C PHE A 32 0.20 9.18 -8.18
N ALA A 33 -1.01 9.44 -8.66
CA ALA A 33 -1.24 9.90 -10.03
C ALA A 33 -0.62 9.02 -11.12
N GLY A 34 -0.49 7.71 -10.87
CA GLY A 34 0.13 6.75 -11.79
C GLY A 34 1.66 6.64 -11.68
N GLU A 35 2.30 7.42 -10.82
CA GLU A 35 3.75 7.36 -10.57
C GLU A 35 4.04 6.69 -9.22
N THR A 36 4.99 5.75 -9.19
CA THR A 36 5.47 5.18 -7.93
C THR A 36 6.29 6.23 -7.19
N VAL A 37 5.78 6.72 -6.06
CA VAL A 37 6.43 7.74 -5.22
C VAL A 37 7.14 7.15 -4.01
N TYR A 38 6.81 5.91 -3.66
CA TYR A 38 7.46 5.16 -2.61
C TYR A 38 7.47 3.68 -2.97
N LYS A 39 8.60 3.02 -2.73
CA LYS A 39 8.74 1.58 -2.84
C LYS A 39 9.68 1.10 -1.74
N ASN A 40 9.22 0.15 -0.95
CA ASN A 40 10.03 -0.46 0.09
C ASN A 40 10.97 -1.49 -0.56
N ASP A 41 12.27 -1.24 -0.52
CA ASP A 41 13.30 -2.18 -0.96
C ASP A 41 13.52 -3.20 0.18
N VAL A 42 12.64 -4.20 0.24
CA VAL A 42 12.87 -5.35 1.12
C VAL A 42 13.77 -6.33 0.36
N HIS A 43 15.03 -6.43 0.82
CA HIS A 43 16.02 -7.40 0.34
C HIS A 43 15.65 -8.83 0.74
#